data_AF-F8Q499-F1
#
_entry.id   AF-F8Q499-F1
#
_cell.length_a   1.000
_cell.length_b   1.000
_cell.length_c   1.000
_cell.angle_alpha   90.00
_cell.angle_beta   90.00
_cell.angle_gamma   90.00
#
_symmetry.space_group_name_H-M   'P 1'
#
loop_
_entity.id
_entity.type
_entity.pdbx_description
1 polymer ?
#
loop_
_entity_poly.entity_id
_entity_poly.type
_entity_poly.pdbx_seq_one_letter_code
_entity_poly.pdbx_strand_id
1 'polypeptide(L)'
;MVAGVAIHHCKAWIIYQSVVVQMMLVLVDGLLMTRVYALWNGSRKIATILTTELIIEISCMCTSTFFIMSDFRPGPMCLFDRAPPQIIYFSVSAAVTQITLVVLTGWKQFTASRYGWGRTPLVSLVLRDGSFTAIVNLTIFCFPLMNILLEIDTNDIIFYWLLSILSICGCRLILNIHRLSSTGFTGENDDDDAFALTSMFSFLGVSDSDSKHSSTQSSSSS
;
A
#
# COMPACT_ATOMS: atom_id res chain seq x y z
N MET A 1 -36.85 -11.78 -13.95
CA MET A 1 -36.35 -10.39 -13.90
C MET A 1 -35.63 -10.02 -12.60
N VAL A 2 -35.90 -10.66 -11.46
CA VAL A 2 -35.21 -10.38 -10.17
C VAL A 2 -33.71 -10.77 -10.16
N ALA A 3 -33.31 -11.75 -10.99
CA ALA A 3 -31.91 -12.19 -11.07
C ALA A 3 -30.94 -11.13 -11.64
N GLY A 4 -31.41 -10.24 -12.54
CA GLY A 4 -30.55 -9.25 -13.18
C GLY A 4 -30.09 -8.14 -12.23
N VAL A 5 -30.96 -7.70 -11.32
CA VAL A 5 -30.64 -6.66 -10.33
C VAL A 5 -29.57 -7.15 -9.35
N ALA A 6 -29.66 -8.41 -8.90
CA ALA A 6 -28.67 -9.00 -8.01
C ALA A 6 -27.25 -9.03 -8.64
N ILE A 7 -27.13 -9.37 -9.93
CA ILE A 7 -25.83 -9.49 -10.62
C ILE A 7 -25.11 -8.14 -10.74
N HIS A 8 -25.82 -7.05 -11.01
CA HIS A 8 -25.21 -5.72 -11.09
C HIS A 8 -24.69 -5.26 -9.73
N HIS A 9 -25.46 -5.43 -8.66
CA HIS A 9 -25.03 -5.08 -7.30
C HIS A 9 -23.85 -5.95 -6.83
N CYS A 10 -23.89 -7.23 -7.15
CA CYS A 10 -22.82 -8.20 -6.90
C CYS A 10 -21.49 -7.79 -7.54
N LYS A 11 -21.55 -7.47 -8.84
CA LYS A 11 -20.39 -7.05 -9.61
C LYS A 11 -19.83 -5.73 -9.08
N ALA A 12 -20.70 -4.76 -8.78
CA ALA A 12 -20.30 -3.50 -8.19
C ALA A 12 -19.63 -3.68 -6.81
N TRP A 13 -20.15 -4.57 -5.97
CA TRP A 13 -19.58 -4.88 -4.65
C TRP A 13 -18.18 -5.49 -4.76
N ILE A 14 -17.99 -6.48 -5.63
CA ILE A 14 -16.69 -7.13 -5.83
C ILE A 14 -15.67 -6.13 -6.39
N ILE A 15 -16.07 -5.29 -7.34
CA ILE A 15 -15.20 -4.23 -7.88
C ILE A 15 -14.82 -3.24 -6.77
N TYR A 16 -15.79 -2.79 -5.99
CA TYR A 16 -15.53 -1.87 -4.87
C TYR A 16 -14.52 -2.47 -3.88
N GLN A 17 -14.74 -3.72 -3.46
CA GLN A 17 -13.87 -4.43 -2.54
C GLN A 17 -12.46 -4.61 -3.12
N SER A 18 -12.34 -4.92 -4.41
CA SER A 18 -11.06 -5.03 -5.10
C SER A 18 -10.31 -3.69 -5.15
N VAL A 19 -10.99 -2.61 -5.55
CA VAL A 19 -10.40 -1.26 -5.62
C VAL A 19 -9.93 -0.79 -4.25
N VAL A 20 -10.72 -1.01 -3.19
CA VAL A 20 -10.31 -0.63 -1.83
C VAL A 20 -9.03 -1.36 -1.40
N VAL A 21 -8.91 -2.66 -1.68
CA VAL A 21 -7.68 -3.41 -1.37
C VAL A 21 -6.50 -2.92 -2.19
N GLN A 22 -6.69 -2.67 -3.50
CA GLN A 22 -5.64 -2.14 -4.36
C GLN A 22 -5.13 -0.79 -3.83
N MET A 23 -6.03 0.12 -3.46
CA MET A 23 -5.67 1.42 -2.90
C MET A 23 -4.88 1.28 -1.59
N MET A 24 -5.32 0.38 -0.70
CA MET A 24 -4.61 0.12 0.56
C MET A 24 -3.21 -0.45 0.33
N LEU A 25 -3.06 -1.35 -0.63
CA LEU A 25 -1.76 -1.94 -0.99
C LEU A 25 -0.81 -0.89 -1.56
N VAL A 26 -1.25 -0.16 -2.60
CA VAL A 26 -0.48 0.92 -3.22
C VAL A 26 -0.06 1.97 -2.19
N LEU A 27 -0.92 2.30 -1.23
CA LEU A 27 -0.60 3.22 -0.15
C LEU A 27 0.49 2.67 0.76
N VAL A 28 0.39 1.41 1.19
CA VAL A 28 1.40 0.79 2.06
C VAL A 28 2.74 0.66 1.35
N ASP A 29 2.74 0.24 0.08
CA ASP A 29 3.96 0.10 -0.72
C ASP A 29 4.59 1.46 -1.03
N GLY A 30 3.79 2.47 -1.37
CA GLY A 30 4.26 3.84 -1.55
C GLY A 30 4.91 4.42 -0.29
N LEU A 31 4.35 4.14 0.89
CA LEU A 31 4.93 4.56 2.17
C LEU A 31 6.24 3.82 2.47
N LEU A 32 6.34 2.52 2.16
CA LEU A 32 7.60 1.78 2.26
C LEU A 32 8.66 2.34 1.30
N MET A 33 8.28 2.62 0.05
CA MET A 33 9.15 3.21 -0.97
C MET A 33 9.67 4.59 -0.54
N THR A 34 8.82 5.44 0.02
CA THR A 34 9.20 6.78 0.51
C THR A 34 10.26 6.69 1.60
N ARG A 35 10.11 5.74 2.54
CA ARG A 35 11.11 5.52 3.60
C ARG A 35 12.44 5.04 3.04
N VAL A 36 12.43 4.15 2.05
CA VAL A 36 13.64 3.69 1.37
C VAL A 36 14.31 4.83 0.59
N TYR A 37 13.51 5.68 -0.05
CA TYR A 37 14.00 6.84 -0.78
C TYR A 37 14.69 7.86 0.13
N ALA A 38 14.06 8.21 1.26
CA ALA A 38 14.65 9.07 2.28
C ALA A 38 15.98 8.51 2.80
N LEU A 39 16.06 7.18 3.00
CA LEU A 39 17.27 6.51 3.46
C LEU A 39 18.41 6.52 2.42
N TRP A 40 18.08 6.68 1.14
CA TRP A 40 19.08 6.76 0.07
C TRP A 40 19.45 8.19 -0.32
N ASN A 41 19.24 9.16 0.57
CA ASN A 41 19.71 10.54 0.37
C ASN A 41 19.27 11.12 -0.99
N GLY A 42 18.06 10.77 -1.45
CA GLY A 42 17.48 11.29 -2.69
C GLY A 42 18.08 10.76 -4.00
N SER A 43 18.76 9.61 -4.03
CA SER A 43 19.31 9.12 -5.30
C SER A 43 18.20 8.77 -6.30
N ARG A 44 18.16 9.49 -7.43
CA ARG A 44 17.12 9.35 -8.46
C ARG A 44 17.04 7.96 -9.06
N LYS A 45 18.15 7.21 -9.10
CA LYS A 45 18.19 5.84 -9.66
C LYS A 45 17.27 4.87 -8.90
N ILE A 46 17.18 5.01 -7.59
CA ILE A 46 16.37 4.11 -6.77
C ILE A 46 14.92 4.54 -6.77
N ALA A 47 14.66 5.84 -6.77
CA ALA A 47 13.32 6.35 -7.05
C ALA A 47 12.79 5.79 -8.36
N THR A 48 13.58 5.82 -9.44
CA THR A 48 13.13 5.27 -10.73
C THR A 48 12.82 3.78 -10.67
N ILE A 49 13.65 2.97 -10.00
CA ILE A 49 13.40 1.52 -9.85
C ILE A 49 12.11 1.27 -9.08
N LEU A 50 11.95 1.92 -7.93
CA LEU A 50 10.77 1.76 -7.07
C LEU A 50 9.49 2.23 -7.77
N THR A 51 9.53 3.38 -8.45
CA THR A 51 8.39 3.89 -9.21
C THR A 51 8.04 2.97 -10.38
N THR A 52 9.03 2.42 -11.09
CA THR A 52 8.74 1.45 -12.16
C THR A 52 8.07 0.21 -11.63
N GLU A 53 8.48 -0.28 -10.47
CA GLU A 53 7.89 -1.46 -9.84
C GLU A 53 6.42 -1.19 -9.41
N LEU A 54 6.15 -0.01 -8.84
CA LEU A 54 4.78 0.41 -8.52
C LEU A 54 3.87 0.51 -9.77
N ILE A 55 4.38 1.07 -10.87
CA ILE A 55 3.62 1.18 -12.12
C ILE A 55 3.30 -0.20 -12.70
N ILE A 56 4.26 -1.13 -12.64
CA ILE A 56 4.06 -2.50 -13.07
C ILE A 56 2.96 -3.16 -12.24
N GLU A 57 3.00 -3.01 -10.92
CA GLU A 57 2.00 -3.57 -10.02
C GLU A 57 0.59 -3.02 -10.29
N ILE A 58 0.45 -1.69 -10.42
CA ILE A 58 -0.83 -1.05 -10.77
C ILE A 58 -1.35 -1.57 -12.11
N SER A 59 -0.48 -1.72 -13.10
CA SER A 59 -0.84 -2.24 -14.42
C SER A 59 -1.33 -3.70 -14.36
N CYS A 60 -0.64 -4.55 -13.59
CA CYS A 60 -1.04 -5.93 -13.30
C CYS A 60 -2.40 -6.00 -12.56
N MET A 61 -2.63 -5.11 -11.61
CA MET A 61 -3.91 -5.00 -10.89
C MET A 61 -5.06 -4.62 -11.83
N CYS A 62 -4.89 -3.55 -12.62
CA CYS A 62 -5.91 -3.08 -13.55
C CYS A 62 -6.26 -4.14 -14.60
N THR A 63 -5.25 -4.80 -15.18
CA THR A 63 -5.48 -5.87 -16.17
C THR A 63 -6.17 -7.07 -15.54
N SER A 64 -5.78 -7.49 -14.34
CA SER A 64 -6.43 -8.60 -13.62
C SER A 64 -7.90 -8.31 -13.34
N THR A 65 -8.23 -7.10 -12.84
CA THR A 65 -9.61 -6.68 -12.62
C THR A 65 -10.42 -6.66 -13.92
N PHE A 66 -9.82 -6.19 -15.02
CA PHE A 66 -10.48 -6.18 -16.33
C PHE A 66 -10.81 -7.60 -16.82
N PHE A 67 -9.88 -8.55 -16.71
CA PHE A 67 -10.14 -9.95 -17.09
C PHE A 67 -11.18 -10.63 -16.19
N ILE A 68 -11.12 -10.39 -14.88
CA ILE A 68 -12.15 -10.86 -13.94
C ILE A 68 -13.53 -10.31 -14.33
N MET A 69 -13.58 -9.06 -14.80
CA MET A 69 -14.81 -8.40 -15.23
C MET A 69 -15.42 -8.99 -16.49
N SER A 70 -14.59 -9.46 -17.43
CA SER A 70 -15.03 -10.06 -18.71
C SER A 70 -15.52 -11.49 -18.55
N ASP A 71 -14.89 -12.29 -17.69
CA ASP A 71 -15.20 -13.71 -17.50
C ASP A 71 -16.14 -14.01 -16.33
N PHE A 72 -16.76 -12.98 -15.74
CA PHE A 72 -17.61 -13.14 -14.56
C PHE A 72 -18.85 -14.02 -14.86
N ARG A 73 -18.84 -15.26 -14.36
CA ARG A 73 -20.00 -16.15 -14.35
C ARG A 73 -20.75 -15.99 -13.03
N PRO A 74 -22.02 -15.57 -13.04
CA PRO A 74 -22.75 -15.30 -11.81
C PRO A 74 -23.02 -16.58 -11.03
N GLY A 75 -22.36 -16.72 -9.88
CA GLY A 75 -22.68 -17.72 -8.86
C GLY A 75 -23.89 -17.30 -8.00
N PRO A 76 -24.55 -18.25 -7.32
CA PRO A 76 -25.79 -18.01 -6.59
C PRO A 76 -25.64 -17.12 -5.34
N MET A 77 -24.42 -16.93 -4.82
CA MET A 77 -24.14 -16.14 -3.60
C MET A 77 -23.11 -15.01 -3.79
N CYS A 78 -22.84 -14.55 -5.01
CA CYS A 78 -21.85 -13.49 -5.24
C CYS A 78 -20.45 -13.79 -4.72
N LEU A 79 -20.14 -15.07 -4.58
CA LEU A 79 -18.85 -15.58 -4.16
C LEU A 79 -18.19 -16.28 -5.35
N PHE A 80 -16.86 -16.25 -5.36
CA PHE A 80 -16.08 -16.98 -6.36
C PHE A 80 -16.13 -18.47 -6.04
N ASP A 81 -16.96 -19.20 -6.78
CA ASP A 81 -17.11 -20.67 -6.62
C ASP A 81 -15.83 -21.44 -6.97
N ARG A 82 -14.95 -20.81 -7.76
CA ARG A 82 -13.57 -21.23 -8.01
C ARG A 82 -12.69 -20.01 -8.17
N ALA A 83 -11.50 -20.04 -7.58
CA ALA A 83 -10.48 -19.01 -7.83
C ALA A 83 -10.09 -19.05 -9.32
N PRO A 84 -10.41 -18.00 -10.12
CA PRO A 84 -9.95 -17.94 -11.49
C PRO A 84 -8.41 -18.01 -11.54
N PRO A 85 -7.80 -18.72 -12.51
CA PRO A 85 -6.35 -18.83 -12.62
C PRO A 85 -5.63 -17.47 -12.72
N GLN A 86 -6.36 -16.42 -13.11
CA GLN A 86 -5.95 -15.02 -13.11
C GLN A 86 -5.49 -14.54 -11.72
N ILE A 87 -6.10 -15.03 -10.63
CA ILE A 87 -5.70 -14.69 -9.25
C ILE A 87 -4.29 -15.23 -8.94
N ILE A 88 -3.88 -16.33 -9.57
CA ILE A 88 -2.55 -16.90 -9.38
C ILE A 88 -1.49 -15.97 -9.95
N TYR A 89 -1.69 -15.51 -11.20
CA TYR A 89 -0.78 -14.55 -11.84
C TYR A 89 -0.67 -13.26 -11.04
N PHE A 90 -1.81 -12.74 -10.55
CA PHE A 90 -1.84 -11.58 -9.68
C PHE A 90 -1.05 -11.82 -8.38
N SER A 91 -1.32 -12.93 -7.69
CA SER A 91 -0.69 -13.24 -6.41
C SER A 91 0.82 -13.45 -6.54
N VAL A 92 1.28 -14.08 -7.64
CA VAL A 92 2.71 -14.24 -7.93
C VAL A 92 3.35 -12.88 -8.20
N SER A 93 2.72 -12.03 -9.01
CA SER A 93 3.25 -10.69 -9.31
C SER A 93 3.35 -9.80 -8.07
N ALA A 94 2.32 -9.85 -7.21
CA ALA A 94 2.31 -9.12 -5.94
C ALA A 94 3.40 -9.67 -5.00
N ALA A 95 3.53 -10.99 -4.87
CA ALA A 95 4.57 -11.59 -4.03
C ALA A 95 5.98 -11.25 -4.52
N VAL A 96 6.23 -11.23 -5.83
CA VAL A 96 7.52 -10.80 -6.38
C VAL A 96 7.82 -9.36 -5.99
N THR A 97 6.86 -8.45 -6.19
CA THR A 97 6.99 -7.03 -5.84
C THR A 97 7.28 -6.85 -4.34
N GLN A 98 6.56 -7.59 -3.50
CA GLN A 98 6.77 -7.59 -2.06
C GLN A 98 8.15 -8.13 -1.66
N ILE A 99 8.62 -9.21 -2.30
CA ILE A 99 9.96 -9.75 -2.07
C ILE A 99 11.02 -8.71 -2.44
N THR A 100 10.89 -8.05 -3.59
CA THR A 100 11.83 -7.00 -4.00
C THR A 100 11.89 -5.88 -2.97
N LEU A 101 10.74 -5.39 -2.51
CA LEU A 101 10.66 -4.34 -1.49
C LEU A 101 11.30 -4.78 -0.17
N VAL A 102 11.01 -6.00 0.29
CA VAL A 102 11.61 -6.56 1.52
C VAL A 102 13.12 -6.71 1.37
N VAL A 103 13.61 -7.19 0.24
CA VAL A 103 15.04 -7.39 -0.03
C VAL A 103 15.76 -6.04 -0.09
N LEU A 104 15.23 -5.06 -0.81
CA LEU A 104 15.82 -3.72 -0.90
C LEU A 104 15.86 -3.03 0.46
N THR A 105 14.77 -3.10 1.21
CA THR A 105 14.65 -2.52 2.55
C THR A 105 15.61 -3.22 3.53
N GLY A 106 15.62 -4.55 3.52
CA GLY A 106 16.44 -5.39 4.40
C GLY A 106 17.93 -5.24 4.11
N TRP A 107 18.33 -5.26 2.84
CA TRP A 107 19.72 -5.05 2.43
C TRP A 107 20.22 -3.72 2.95
N LYS A 108 19.48 -2.63 2.69
CA LYS A 108 19.90 -1.30 3.11
C LYS A 108 19.94 -1.16 4.62
N GLN A 109 18.96 -1.74 5.33
CA GLN A 109 18.94 -1.77 6.78
C GLN A 109 20.17 -2.46 7.36
N PHE A 110 20.54 -3.61 6.80
CA PHE A 110 21.72 -4.35 7.20
C PHE A 110 23.01 -3.58 6.91
N THR A 111 23.05 -2.91 5.76
CA THR A 111 24.17 -2.07 5.34
C THR A 111 24.33 -0.85 6.25
N ALA A 112 23.24 -0.13 6.54
CA ALA A 112 23.25 1.01 7.46
C ALA A 112 23.71 0.62 8.87
N SER A 113 23.28 -0.55 9.35
CA SER A 113 23.74 -1.11 10.63
C SER A 113 25.26 -1.37 10.64
N ARG A 114 25.81 -1.91 9.53
CA ARG A 114 27.24 -2.21 9.39
C ARG A 114 28.13 -0.95 9.34
N TYR A 115 27.66 0.15 8.73
CA TYR A 115 28.44 1.39 8.59
C TYR A 115 28.39 2.33 9.81
N GLY A 116 27.88 1.86 10.96
CA GLY A 116 27.96 2.62 12.22
C GLY A 116 26.93 3.75 12.36
N TRP A 117 25.89 3.79 11.50
CA TRP A 117 24.75 4.71 11.63
C TRP A 117 23.85 4.44 12.86
N GLY A 118 24.21 3.47 13.70
CA GLY A 118 23.50 3.13 14.95
C GLY A 118 23.54 4.18 16.06
N ARG A 119 24.23 5.33 15.89
CA ARG A 119 24.27 6.40 16.91
C ARG A 119 22.99 7.22 17.00
N THR A 120 22.08 7.14 16.03
CA THR A 120 20.74 7.74 16.08
C THR A 120 19.70 6.65 16.38
N PRO A 121 19.36 6.40 17.66
CA PRO A 121 18.42 5.35 18.06
C PRO A 121 17.02 5.52 17.43
N LEU A 122 16.65 6.75 17.04
CA LEU A 122 15.37 7.07 16.43
C LEU A 122 15.18 6.39 15.05
N VAL A 123 16.19 6.49 14.18
CA VAL A 123 16.14 5.99 12.80
C VAL A 123 16.09 4.46 12.77
N SER A 124 16.88 3.82 13.64
CA SER A 124 16.87 2.36 13.83
C SER A 124 15.50 1.83 14.24
N LEU A 125 14.82 2.53 15.14
CA LEU A 125 13.50 2.13 15.64
C LEU A 125 12.44 2.19 14.53
N VAL A 126 12.42 3.29 13.78
CA VAL A 126 11.49 3.48 12.65
C VAL A 126 11.73 2.45 11.54
N LEU A 127 12.98 2.14 11.25
CA LEU A 127 13.34 1.15 10.24
C LEU A 127 12.99 -0.28 10.67
N ARG A 128 13.08 -0.59 11.98
CA ARG A 128 12.64 -1.89 12.53
C ARG A 128 11.13 -2.06 12.47
N ASP A 129 10.36 -1.01 12.73
CA ASP A 129 8.90 -1.06 12.61
C ASP A 129 8.45 -1.15 11.14
N GLY A 130 9.18 -0.49 10.24
CA GLY A 130 8.98 -0.60 8.80
C GLY A 130 9.30 -2.00 8.27
N SER A 131 10.41 -2.60 8.69
CA SER A 131 10.78 -3.96 8.28
C SER A 131 9.81 -5.00 8.83
N PHE A 132 9.32 -4.84 10.06
CA PHE A 132 8.26 -5.70 10.60
C PHE A 132 7.01 -5.66 9.73
N THR A 133 6.58 -4.47 9.31
CA THR A 133 5.43 -4.30 8.42
C THR A 133 5.65 -4.98 7.06
N ALA A 134 6.85 -4.82 6.48
CA ALA A 134 7.19 -5.45 5.21
C ALA A 134 7.22 -7.00 5.29
N ILE A 135 7.73 -7.56 6.40
CA ILE A 135 7.75 -9.01 6.64
C ILE A 135 6.33 -9.56 6.84
N VAL A 136 5.48 -8.85 7.58
CA VAL A 136 4.08 -9.21 7.78
C VAL A 136 3.35 -9.23 6.45
N ASN A 137 3.52 -8.19 5.62
CA ASN A 137 2.97 -8.14 4.27
C ASN A 137 3.45 -9.31 3.40
N LEU A 138 4.75 -9.62 3.40
CA LEU A 138 5.28 -10.74 2.62
C LEU A 138 4.64 -12.07 3.05
N THR A 139 4.49 -12.28 4.35
CA THR A 139 3.85 -13.49 4.91
C THR A 139 2.40 -13.59 4.45
N ILE A 140 1.71 -12.46 4.42
CA ILE A 140 0.33 -12.32 3.95
C ILE A 140 0.18 -12.71 2.48
N PHE A 141 1.11 -12.33 1.60
CA PHE A 141 1.03 -12.67 0.17
C PHE A 141 1.52 -14.09 -0.15
N CYS A 142 2.49 -14.60 0.62
CA CYS A 142 2.97 -15.97 0.48
C CYS A 142 1.94 -17.02 0.94
N PHE A 143 1.10 -16.70 1.93
CA PHE A 143 0.13 -17.65 2.48
C PHE A 143 -0.95 -18.09 1.46
N PRO A 144 -1.66 -17.20 0.75
CA PRO A 144 -2.58 -17.57 -0.33
C PRO A 144 -1.88 -18.35 -1.44
N LEU A 145 -0.66 -17.95 -1.83
CA LEU A 145 0.12 -18.68 -2.84
C LEU A 145 0.36 -20.13 -2.42
N MET A 146 0.75 -20.36 -1.17
CA MET A 146 0.94 -21.72 -0.65
C MET A 146 -0.37 -22.51 -0.58
N ASN A 147 -1.48 -21.88 -0.18
CA ASN A 147 -2.79 -22.55 -0.13
C ASN A 147 -3.26 -22.95 -1.54
N ILE A 148 -3.04 -22.10 -2.54
CA ILE A 148 -3.35 -22.40 -3.94
C ILE A 148 -2.48 -23.55 -4.45
N LEU A 149 -1.18 -23.55 -4.17
CA LEU A 149 -0.26 -24.62 -4.59
C LEU A 149 -0.56 -25.96 -3.91
N LEU A 150 -1.15 -25.94 -2.72
CA LEU A 150 -1.53 -27.12 -1.94
C LEU A 150 -3.00 -27.54 -2.13
N GLU A 151 -3.74 -26.87 -3.01
CA GLU A 151 -5.16 -27.14 -3.29
C GLU A 151 -6.05 -27.10 -2.03
N ILE A 152 -5.78 -26.19 -1.09
CA ILE A 152 -6.57 -26.04 0.15
C ILE A 152 -7.64 -24.94 -0.04
N ASP A 153 -8.91 -25.31 0.12
CA ASP A 153 -10.09 -24.44 -0.05
C ASP A 153 -10.34 -23.49 1.15
N THR A 154 -9.36 -22.64 1.49
CA THR A 154 -9.48 -21.63 2.57
C THR A 154 -9.38 -20.17 2.10
N ASN A 155 -9.71 -19.89 0.83
CA ASN A 155 -9.44 -18.58 0.22
C ASN A 155 -10.29 -17.41 0.76
N ASP A 156 -11.53 -17.63 1.19
CA ASP A 156 -12.44 -16.52 1.52
C ASP A 156 -12.12 -15.82 2.85
N ILE A 157 -11.68 -16.57 3.86
CA ILE A 157 -11.37 -16.03 5.19
C ILE A 157 -10.10 -15.17 5.13
N ILE A 158 -9.14 -15.57 4.30
CA ILE A 158 -7.82 -14.92 4.20
C ILE A 158 -7.99 -13.46 3.80
N PHE A 159 -8.89 -13.15 2.86
CA PHE A 159 -9.09 -11.80 2.35
C PHE A 159 -9.43 -10.77 3.45
N TYR A 160 -10.35 -11.11 4.36
CA TYR A 160 -10.74 -10.23 5.46
C TYR A 160 -9.61 -10.03 6.48
N TRP A 161 -8.81 -11.07 6.69
CA TRP A 161 -7.62 -10.99 7.52
C TRP A 161 -6.57 -10.07 6.90
N LEU A 162 -6.36 -10.13 5.58
CA LEU A 162 -5.42 -9.26 4.87
C LEU A 162 -5.81 -7.79 5.04
N LEU A 163 -7.09 -7.47 4.83
CA LEU A 163 -7.62 -6.12 4.99
C LEU A 163 -7.40 -5.57 6.40
N SER A 164 -7.67 -6.39 7.41
CA SER A 164 -7.51 -6.00 8.81
C SER A 164 -6.06 -5.68 9.14
N ILE A 165 -5.13 -6.54 8.69
CA ILE A 165 -3.70 -6.34 8.96
C ILE A 165 -3.16 -5.15 8.17
N LEU A 166 -3.50 -5.01 6.89
CA LEU A 166 -3.12 -3.86 6.07
C LEU A 166 -3.58 -2.54 6.70
N SER A 167 -4.79 -2.50 7.25
CA SER A 167 -5.29 -1.33 7.97
C SER A 167 -4.45 -1.02 9.21
N ILE A 168 -4.16 -2.01 10.06
CA ILE A 168 -3.34 -1.83 11.27
C ILE A 168 -1.92 -1.37 10.89
N CYS A 169 -1.33 -1.99 9.88
CA CYS A 169 -0.02 -1.65 9.35
C CYS A 169 0.01 -0.22 8.80
N GLY A 170 -0.95 0.15 7.95
CA GLY A 170 -1.08 1.49 7.39
C GLY A 170 -1.19 2.56 8.48
N CYS A 171 -2.06 2.35 9.48
CA CYS A 171 -2.21 3.27 10.61
C CYS A 171 -0.92 3.47 11.40
N ARG A 172 -0.19 2.38 11.71
CA ARG A 172 1.11 2.46 12.39
C ARG A 172 2.15 3.19 11.54
N LEU A 173 2.13 2.95 10.22
CA LEU A 173 3.05 3.56 9.28
C LEU A 173 2.87 5.08 9.20
N ILE A 174 1.62 5.54 9.12
CA ILE A 174 1.24 6.96 9.08
C ILE A 174 1.60 7.65 10.40
N LEU A 175 1.26 7.07 11.55
CA LEU A 175 1.59 7.64 12.86
C LEU A 175 3.10 7.80 13.07
N ASN A 176 3.89 6.85 12.57
CA ASN A 176 5.35 6.93 12.63
C ASN A 176 5.90 8.10 11.80
N ILE A 177 5.27 8.45 10.68
CA ILE A 177 5.67 9.60 9.86
C ILE A 177 5.30 10.92 10.55
N HIS A 178 4.09 11.02 11.13
CA HIS A 178 3.68 12.21 11.87
C HIS A 178 4.59 12.53 13.07
N ARG A 179 5.04 11.51 13.79
CA ARG A 179 5.98 11.70 14.92
C ARG A 179 7.33 12.26 14.47
N LEU A 180 7.81 11.87 13.29
CA LEU A 180 9.05 12.40 12.73
C LEU A 180 8.89 13.86 12.32
N SER A 181 7.80 14.20 11.62
CA SER A 181 7.49 15.59 11.23
C SER A 181 7.37 16.51 12.44
N SER A 182 6.64 16.11 13.49
CA SER A 182 6.50 16.90 14.71
C SER A 182 7.82 17.11 15.47
N THR A 183 8.79 16.21 15.30
CA THR A 183 10.12 16.35 15.93
C THR A 183 11.04 17.20 15.06
N GLY A 184 10.95 17.06 13.72
CA GLY A 184 11.73 17.82 12.73
C GLY A 184 11.34 19.29 12.62
N PHE A 185 10.07 19.65 12.90
CA PHE A 185 9.58 21.04 12.86
C PHE A 185 10.25 21.97 13.89
N THR A 186 11.09 21.43 14.78
CA THR A 186 11.87 22.21 15.73
C THR A 186 13.28 22.55 15.20
N GLY A 187 13.64 22.14 13.98
CA GLY A 187 14.97 22.37 13.40
C GLY A 187 15.06 22.25 11.87
N GLU A 188 14.95 23.40 11.21
CA GLU A 188 15.64 23.83 9.97
C GLU A 188 15.49 23.02 8.65
N ASN A 189 14.89 23.71 7.65
CA ASN A 189 14.77 23.47 6.19
C ASN A 189 13.63 22.57 5.69
N ASP A 190 12.49 23.20 5.35
CA ASP A 190 11.15 22.61 5.16
C ASP A 190 10.71 22.30 3.70
N ASP A 191 11.56 22.50 2.67
CA ASP A 191 11.04 22.52 1.28
C ASP A 191 11.04 21.15 0.56
N ASP A 192 11.96 20.23 0.86
CA ASP A 192 12.10 18.96 0.12
C ASP A 192 11.18 17.84 0.65
N ASP A 193 10.94 17.79 1.96
CA ASP A 193 10.12 16.76 2.61
C ASP A 193 8.62 17.03 2.43
N ALA A 194 8.24 18.31 2.40
CA ALA A 194 6.88 18.75 2.10
C ALA A 194 6.47 18.39 0.66
N PHE A 195 7.38 18.47 -0.30
CA PHE A 195 7.10 18.15 -1.71
C PHE A 195 6.85 16.65 -1.93
N ALA A 196 7.60 15.77 -1.25
CA ALA A 196 7.40 14.32 -1.32
C ALA A 196 6.07 13.88 -0.69
N LEU A 197 5.68 14.48 0.44
CA LEU A 197 4.38 14.22 1.06
C LEU A 197 3.23 14.79 0.22
N THR A 198 3.36 16.01 -0.28
CA THR A 198 2.34 16.68 -1.10
C THR A 198 2.10 15.94 -2.41
N SER A 199 3.15 15.42 -3.06
CA SER A 199 3.03 14.62 -4.28
C SER A 199 2.38 13.26 -4.01
N MET A 200 2.64 12.63 -2.86
CA MET A 200 1.95 11.41 -2.44
C MET A 200 0.46 11.66 -2.14
N PHE A 201 0.11 12.74 -1.43
CA PHE A 201 -1.30 13.12 -1.19
C PHE A 201 -2.03 13.52 -2.49
N SER A 202 -1.33 14.19 -3.40
CA SER A 202 -1.84 14.54 -4.72
C SER A 202 -2.08 13.30 -5.59
N PHE A 203 -1.18 12.32 -5.55
CA PHE A 203 -1.33 11.04 -6.23
C PHE A 203 -2.47 10.19 -5.65
N LEU A 204 -2.70 10.29 -4.33
CA LEU A 204 -3.80 9.62 -3.63
C LEU A 204 -5.17 10.28 -3.82
N GLY A 205 -5.26 11.41 -4.54
CA GLY A 205 -6.53 12.09 -4.80
C GLY A 205 -7.24 12.58 -3.53
N VAL A 206 -6.53 12.62 -2.39
CA VAL A 206 -7.01 13.21 -1.14
C VAL A 206 -6.85 14.71 -1.29
N SER A 207 -7.74 15.29 -2.09
CA SER A 207 -7.83 16.74 -2.26
C SER A 207 -8.30 17.30 -0.92
N ASP A 208 -7.38 17.98 -0.26
CA ASP A 208 -7.55 18.73 0.96
C ASP A 208 -8.79 19.64 0.83
N SER A 209 -9.91 19.18 1.39
CA SER A 209 -11.17 19.92 1.39
C SER A 209 -11.28 20.86 2.60
N ASP A 210 -10.23 21.00 3.41
CA ASP A 210 -10.28 21.77 4.67
C ASP A 210 -9.64 23.16 4.62
N SER A 211 -9.09 23.61 3.49
CA SER A 211 -8.51 24.97 3.37
C SER A 211 -9.49 26.07 2.93
N LYS A 212 -10.80 25.94 3.24
CA LYS A 212 -11.79 27.01 2.96
C LYS A 212 -12.49 27.63 4.16
N HIS A 213 -12.20 27.22 5.39
CA HIS A 213 -12.88 27.81 6.55
C HIS A 213 -12.13 28.91 7.32
N SER A 214 -10.85 29.19 7.00
CA SER A 214 -10.02 30.15 7.77
C SER A 214 -9.89 31.56 7.16
N SER A 215 -10.72 31.94 6.19
CA SER A 215 -10.67 33.27 5.55
C SER A 215 -11.92 34.14 5.72
N THR A 216 -12.88 33.73 6.58
CA THR A 216 -14.10 34.54 6.86
C THR A 216 -14.22 34.94 8.33
N GLN A 217 -13.13 35.38 8.96
CA GLN A 217 -13.19 36.02 10.28
C GLN A 217 -12.15 37.14 10.44
N SER A 218 -12.03 38.01 9.43
CA SER A 218 -11.32 39.28 9.54
C SER A 218 -12.10 40.42 8.89
N SER A 219 -13.39 40.55 9.22
CA SER A 219 -14.20 41.72 8.84
C SER A 219 -15.37 41.93 9.81
N SER A 220 -15.05 42.33 11.04
CA SER A 220 -16.02 43.00 11.92
C SER A 220 -15.28 43.82 12.99
N SER A 221 -14.70 44.93 12.56
CA SER A 221 -14.41 46.08 13.41
C SER A 221 -14.96 47.32 12.71
N SER A 222 -16.16 47.74 13.10
CA SER A 222 -16.63 49.14 13.18
C SER A 222 -18.05 49.14 13.72
#